data_AF-A0A7V2XSW2-F1
#
_entry.id   AF-A0A7V2XSW2-F1
#
_cell.length_a   1.000
_cell.length_b   1.000
_cell.length_c   1.000
_cell.angle_alpha   90.00
_cell.angle_beta   90.00
_cell.angle_gamma   90.00
#
_symmetry.space_group_name_H-M   'P 1'
#
loop_
_entity.id
_entity.type
_entity.pdbx_description
1 polymer ?
#
loop_
_entity_poly.entity_id
_entity_poly.type
_entity_poly.pdbx_seq_one_letter_code
_entity_poly.pdbx_strand_id
1 'polypeptide(L)'
;MPRCVTLRCPLCRGTLELNLDTLRVERHWAERPAGAPEEDFGALIDRVSKRAEEGLPDIQRLLEEQRRRRDEAFEEAKRRMREVEPPAP
;
A
#
# COMPACT_ATOMS: atom_id res chain seq x y z
N MET A 1 42.09 -4.14 -13.74
CA MET A 1 41.01 -5.01 -13.21
C MET A 1 40.07 -4.10 -12.43
N PRO A 2 38.75 -4.10 -12.71
CA PRO A 2 37.81 -3.24 -11.99
C PRO A 2 37.80 -3.60 -10.51
N ARG A 3 37.77 -2.58 -9.64
CA ARG A 3 37.73 -2.79 -8.19
C ARG A 3 36.29 -3.00 -7.76
N CYS A 4 35.87 -4.25 -7.60
CA CYS A 4 34.51 -4.58 -7.14
C CYS A 4 34.48 -4.86 -5.63
N VAL A 5 33.39 -4.48 -4.96
CA VAL A 5 33.10 -4.87 -3.58
C VAL A 5 31.72 -5.51 -3.48
N THR A 6 31.63 -6.51 -2.62
CA THR A 6 30.38 -7.19 -2.31
C THR A 6 29.76 -6.60 -1.05
N LEU A 7 28.51 -6.14 -1.14
CA LEU A 7 27.75 -5.55 -0.03
C LEU A 7 26.42 -6.27 0.15
N ARG A 8 25.81 -6.13 1.34
CA ARG A 8 24.43 -6.55 1.59
C ARG A 8 23.47 -5.45 1.12
N CYS A 9 22.46 -5.82 0.34
CA CYS A 9 21.39 -4.94 -0.07
C CYS A 9 20.52 -4.58 1.15
N PRO A 10 20.36 -3.28 1.49
CA PRO A 10 19.55 -2.87 2.64
C PRO A 10 18.06 -3.14 2.45
N LEU A 11 17.59 -3.31 1.20
CA LEU A 11 16.17 -3.48 0.87
C LEU A 11 15.71 -4.93 0.92
N CYS A 12 16.47 -5.85 0.33
CA CYS A 12 16.09 -7.26 0.21
C CYS A 12 17.01 -8.23 0.96
N ARG A 13 17.98 -7.71 1.72
CA ARG A 13 19.05 -8.49 2.38
C ARG A 13 19.91 -9.33 1.42
N GLY A 14 19.76 -9.15 0.11
CA GLY A 14 20.55 -9.81 -0.92
C GLY A 14 22.00 -9.33 -1.00
N THR A 15 22.71 -9.84 -1.99
CA THR A 15 24.10 -9.50 -2.29
C THR A 15 24.16 -8.52 -3.46
N LEU A 16 24.95 -7.45 -3.32
CA LEU A 16 25.24 -6.45 -4.35
C LEU A 16 26.71 -6.52 -4.70
N GLU A 17 27.06 -6.54 -5.98
CA GLU A 17 28.42 -6.30 -6.47
C GLU A 17 28.48 -4.88 -7.01
N LEU A 18 29.23 -4.02 -6.32
CA LEU A 18 29.41 -2.61 -6.67
C LEU A 18 30.80 -2.40 -7.27
N ASN A 19 30.85 -1.81 -8.46
CA ASN A 19 32.08 -1.34 -9.07
C ASN A 19 32.49 0.00 -8.43
N LEU A 20 33.65 0.04 -7.77
CA LEU A 20 34.13 1.23 -7.07
C LEU A 20 34.58 2.34 -8.03
N ASP A 21 34.99 2.00 -9.24
CA ASP A 21 35.50 2.96 -10.22
C ASP A 21 34.35 3.78 -10.83
N THR A 22 33.15 3.16 -10.94
CA THR A 22 31.97 3.78 -11.55
C THR A 22 30.83 4.04 -10.56
N LEU A 23 30.95 3.53 -9.33
CA LEU A 23 29.90 3.52 -8.29
C LEU A 23 28.58 2.89 -8.78
N ARG A 24 28.65 1.96 -9.73
CA ARG A 24 27.48 1.26 -10.28
C ARG A 24 27.35 -0.14 -9.69
N VAL A 25 26.10 -0.57 -9.53
CA VAL A 25 25.79 -1.97 -9.23
C VAL A 25 25.91 -2.76 -10.53
N GLU A 26 26.90 -3.64 -10.60
CA GLU A 26 27.12 -4.53 -11.74
C GLU A 26 26.22 -5.76 -11.64
N ARG A 27 26.03 -6.28 -10.42
CA ARG A 27 25.20 -7.47 -10.17
C ARG A 27 24.44 -7.34 -8.84
N HIS A 28 23.22 -7.85 -8.83
CA HIS A 28 22.35 -7.88 -7.65
C HIS A 28 21.65 -9.23 -7.57
N TRP A 29 21.86 -9.94 -6.47
CA TRP A 29 21.23 -11.21 -6.17
C TRP A 29 20.42 -11.07 -4.90
N ALA A 30 19.11 -11.24 -4.96
CA ALA A 30 18.34 -11.39 -3.73
C ALA A 30 18.73 -12.73 -3.08
N GLU A 31 19.15 -12.69 -1.81
CA GLU A 31 19.14 -13.92 -1.01
C GLU A 31 17.66 -14.28 -0.87
N ARG A 32 17.23 -15.39 -1.47
CA ARG A 32 15.91 -15.95 -1.12
C ARG A 32 15.92 -16.08 0.41
N PRO A 33 14.87 -15.61 1.12
CA PRO A 33 14.75 -15.91 2.53
C PRO A 33 14.89 -17.43 2.68
N ALA A 34 15.80 -17.89 3.54
CA ALA A 34 15.89 -19.31 3.85
C ALA A 34 14.51 -19.76 4.38
N GLY A 35 13.79 -20.56 3.58
CA GLY A 35 12.43 -21.00 3.89
C GLY A 35 11.28 -20.26 3.18
N ALA A 36 11.54 -19.32 2.27
CA ALA A 36 10.50 -18.84 1.38
C ALA A 36 10.11 -19.98 0.41
N PRO A 37 8.85 -20.42 0.39
CA PRO A 37 8.43 -21.44 -0.57
C PRO A 37 8.67 -20.94 -2.00
N GLU A 38 9.06 -21.84 -2.90
CA GLU A 38 8.96 -21.60 -4.34
C GLU A 38 7.48 -21.53 -4.71
N GLU A 39 6.83 -20.40 -4.39
CA GLU A 39 5.49 -20.14 -4.88
C GLU A 39 5.59 -19.87 -6.38
N ASP A 40 4.92 -20.73 -7.15
CA ASP A 40 4.66 -20.47 -8.56
C ASP A 40 3.97 -19.11 -8.69
N PHE A 41 4.38 -18.34 -9.69
CA PHE A 41 3.80 -17.05 -10.01
C PHE A 41 2.28 -17.13 -10.15
N GLY A 42 1.74 -18.26 -10.66
CA GLY A 42 0.30 -18.51 -10.69
C GLY A 42 -0.36 -18.52 -9.31
N ALA A 43 0.24 -19.20 -8.33
CA ALA A 43 -0.27 -19.26 -6.97
C ALA A 43 -0.22 -17.90 -6.24
N LEU A 44 0.75 -17.05 -6.58
CA LEU A 44 0.82 -15.67 -6.10
C LEU A 44 -0.32 -14.82 -6.67
N ILE A 45 -0.57 -14.92 -7.98
CA ILE A 45 -1.68 -14.21 -8.64
C ILE A 45 -3.03 -14.63 -8.06
N ASP A 46 -3.25 -15.92 -7.85
CA ASP A 46 -4.50 -16.44 -7.28
C ASP A 46 -4.72 -15.93 -5.85
N ARG A 47 -3.67 -15.91 -5.03
CA ARG A 47 -3.75 -15.42 -3.65
C ARG A 47 -4.05 -13.93 -3.59
N VAL A 48 -3.39 -13.13 -4.43
CA VAL A 48 -3.62 -11.68 -4.51
C VAL A 48 -5.04 -11.40 -4.99
N SER A 49 -5.49 -12.11 -6.03
CA SER A 49 -6.84 -11.95 -6.60
C SER A 49 -7.92 -12.32 -5.59
N LYS A 50 -7.79 -13.47 -4.91
CA LYS A 50 -8.73 -13.90 -3.87
C LYS A 50 -8.79 -12.91 -2.70
N ARG A 51 -7.65 -12.38 -2.27
CA ARG A 51 -7.60 -11.37 -1.20
C ARG A 51 -8.24 -10.04 -1.62
N ALA A 52 -8.10 -9.66 -2.89
CA ALA A 52 -8.76 -8.49 -3.43
C ALA A 52 -10.29 -8.69 -3.48
N GLU A 53 -10.76 -9.85 -3.91
CA GLU A 53 -12.19 -10.22 -3.92
C GLU A 53 -12.81 -10.22 -2.52
N GLU A 54 -12.08 -10.72 -1.51
CA GLU A 54 -12.55 -10.72 -0.12
C GLU A 54 -12.56 -9.31 0.50
N GLY A 55 -11.60 -8.44 0.17
CA GLY A 55 -11.46 -7.10 0.76
C GLY A 55 -12.32 -6.02 0.10
N LEU A 56 -12.70 -6.19 -1.16
CA LEU A 56 -13.51 -5.22 -1.92
C LEU A 56 -14.90 -4.94 -1.29
N PRO A 57 -15.67 -5.94 -0.86
CA PRO A 57 -16.95 -5.72 -0.19
C PRO A 57 -16.84 -4.92 1.11
N ASP A 58 -15.79 -5.15 1.90
CA ASP A 58 -15.56 -4.42 3.14
C ASP A 58 -15.23 -2.94 2.90
N ILE A 59 -14.42 -2.67 1.87
CA ILE A 59 -14.11 -1.29 1.46
C ILE A 59 -15.38 -0.58 0.94
N GLN A 60 -16.20 -1.26 0.13
CA GLN A 60 -17.46 -0.69 -0.36
C GLN A 60 -18.42 -0.37 0.80
N ARG A 61 -18.57 -1.29 1.76
CA ARG A 61 -19.39 -1.07 2.96
C ARG A 61 -18.90 0.12 3.78
N LEU A 62 -17.58 0.23 3.99
CA LEU A 62 -17.00 1.38 4.71
C LEU A 62 -17.25 2.71 3.98
N LEU A 63 -17.16 2.72 2.65
CA LEU A 63 -17.45 3.91 1.85
C LEU A 63 -18.93 4.32 1.95
N GLU A 64 -19.86 3.36 1.93
CA GLU A 64 -21.29 3.62 2.10
C GLU A 64 -21.62 4.14 3.50
N GLU A 65 -21.03 3.56 4.56
CA GLU A 65 -21.20 4.06 5.93
C GLU A 65 -20.67 5.48 6.09
N GLN A 66 -19.49 5.79 5.54
CA GLN A 66 -18.93 7.14 5.58
C GLN A 66 -19.81 8.14 4.80
N ARG A 67 -20.35 7.71 3.65
CA ARG A 67 -21.28 8.54 2.87
C ARG A 67 -22.55 8.83 3.68
N ARG A 68 -23.11 7.84 4.36
CA ARG A 68 -24.31 8.01 5.20
C ARG A 68 -24.05 8.98 6.36
N ARG A 69 -22.94 8.81 7.08
CA ARG A 69 -22.55 9.71 8.19
C ARG A 69 -22.36 11.15 7.73
N ARG A 70 -21.75 11.35 6.55
CA ARG A 70 -21.58 12.68 5.96
C ARG A 70 -22.93 13.32 5.64
N ASP A 71 -23.84 12.57 5.03
CA ASP A 71 -25.15 13.08 4.63
C ASP A 71 -26.02 13.38 5.88
N GLU A 72 -25.97 12.54 6.92
CA GLU A 72 -26.58 12.80 8.24
C GLU A 72 -26.04 14.08 8.88
N ALA A 73 -24.71 14.25 8.93
CA ALA A 73 -24.07 15.44 9.48
C ALA A 73 -24.41 16.71 8.68
N PHE A 74 -24.55 16.60 7.36
CA PHE A 74 -24.94 17.71 6.49
C PHE A 74 -26.39 18.13 6.71
N GLU A 75 -27.31 17.17 6.84
CA GLU A 75 -28.72 17.46 7.15
C GLU A 75 -28.89 18.01 8.58
N GLU A 76 -28.12 17.54 9.55
CA GLU A 76 -28.10 18.12 10.89
C GLU A 76 -27.57 19.57 10.87
N ALA A 77 -26.50 19.84 10.13
CA ALA A 77 -25.97 21.20 9.95
C ALA A 77 -26.99 22.13 9.29
N LYS A 78 -27.69 21.66 8.24
CA LYS A 78 -28.80 22.41 7.62
C LYS A 78 -29.93 22.70 8.60
N ARG A 79 -30.32 21.74 9.44
CA ARG A 79 -31.38 21.92 10.43
C ARG A 79 -30.98 22.99 11.45
N ARG A 80 -29.74 22.93 11.97
CA ARG A 80 -29.21 23.95 12.88
C ARG A 80 -29.17 25.33 12.23
N MET A 81 -28.82 25.44 10.95
CA MET A 81 -28.86 26.73 10.24
C MET A 81 -30.28 27.27 10.04
N ARG A 82 -31.29 26.41 9.88
CA ARG A 82 -32.70 26.81 9.78
C ARG A 82 -33.28 27.27 11.13
N GLU A 83 -32.83 26.71 12.24
CA GLU A 83 -33.28 27.12 13.59
C GLU A 83 -32.64 28.45 14.05
N VAL A 84 -31.62 28.94 13.34
CA VAL A 84 -30.95 30.22 13.60
C VAL A 84 -31.37 31.28 12.57
N GLU A 85 -32.66 31.35 12.22
CA GLU A 85 -33.23 32.60 11.70
C GLU A 85 -33.41 33.55 12.90
N PRO A 86 -32.71 34.70 12.96
CA PRO A 86 -32.95 35.67 14.02
C PRO A 86 -34.37 36.25 13.85
N PRO A 87 -35.14 36.48 14.94
CA PRO A 87 -36.37 37.25 14.82
C PRO A 87 -36.01 38.62 14.23
N ALA A 88 -36.63 38.98 13.10
CA ALA A 88 -36.45 40.28 12.47
C ALA A 88 -36.95 41.40 13.40
N PRO A 89 -36.31 42.59 13.39
CA PRO A 89 -36.63 43.73 14.26
C PRO A 89 -38.00 44.34 13.99
#